data_AF-A0A0A9DXS3-F1
#
_entry.id   AF-A0A0A9DXS3-F1
#
_cell.length_a   1.000
_cell.length_b   1.000
_cell.length_c   1.000
_cell.angle_alpha   90.00
_cell.angle_beta   90.00
_cell.angle_gamma   90.00
#
_symmetry.space_group_name_H-M   'P 1'
#
loop_
_entity.id
_entity.type
_entity.pdbx_description
1 polymer ?
#
loop_
_entity_poly.entity_id
_entity_poly.type
_entity_poly.pdbx_seq_one_letter_code
_entity_poly.pdbx_strand_id
1 'polypeptide(L)'
;MGFDIGAFIGNLILAYFAQDGHADQANDRKAYKKWILKTIEESWNLFHKKFVELWNKHKERNGEAYLPDIFNNSDLLGVAQKKYMTNLFHDSLGFGAAKMIRRIVGIAHVEDLESIKDASKRAQCECAALNRAKTILKGRRQFQNIDQVIALIQSSDQD
;
A
#
# COMPACT_ATOMS: atom_id res chain seq x y z
N MET A 1 9.34 -8.91 4.87
CA MET A 1 7.89 -8.78 5.12
C MET A 1 7.21 -7.77 4.20
N GLY A 2 7.87 -6.70 3.75
CA GLY A 2 7.22 -5.71 2.88
C GLY A 2 6.67 -6.28 1.56
N PHE A 3 7.18 -7.42 1.07
CA PHE A 3 6.68 -8.06 -0.14
C PHE A 3 5.20 -8.44 -0.05
N ASP A 4 4.76 -9.11 1.01
CA ASP A 4 3.38 -9.57 1.15
C ASP A 4 2.41 -8.42 1.40
N ILE A 5 2.81 -7.49 2.28
CA ILE A 5 2.01 -6.30 2.60
C ILE A 5 1.86 -5.42 1.36
N GLY A 6 2.98 -5.17 0.67
CA GLY A 6 3.00 -4.45 -0.60
C GLY A 6 2.17 -5.15 -1.67
N ALA A 7 2.26 -6.48 -1.74
CA ALA A 7 1.49 -7.28 -2.67
C ALA A 7 -0.02 -7.16 -2.46
N PHE A 8 -0.47 -7.07 -1.21
CA PHE A 8 -1.86 -6.86 -0.85
C PHE A 8 -2.31 -5.41 -1.13
N ILE A 9 -1.61 -4.42 -0.56
CA ILE A 9 -1.94 -3.00 -0.72
C ILE A 9 -1.89 -2.59 -2.21
N GLY A 10 -0.87 -3.01 -2.95
CA GLY A 10 -0.72 -2.70 -4.38
C GLY A 10 -1.89 -3.20 -5.22
N ASN A 11 -2.45 -4.38 -4.91
CA ASN A 11 -3.64 -4.87 -5.61
C ASN A 11 -4.90 -4.07 -5.23
N LEU A 12 -5.06 -3.63 -3.99
CA LEU A 12 -6.16 -2.73 -3.62
C LEU A 12 -6.07 -1.39 -4.35
N ILE A 13 -4.85 -0.87 -4.55
CA ILE A 13 -4.64 0.34 -5.35
C ILE A 13 -4.99 0.10 -6.83
N LEU A 14 -4.64 -1.06 -7.41
CA LEU A 14 -5.09 -1.41 -8.78
C LEU A 14 -6.61 -1.48 -8.87
N ALA A 15 -7.26 -2.12 -7.90
CA ALA A 15 -8.72 -2.20 -7.82
C ALA A 15 -9.36 -0.80 -7.75
N TYR A 16 -8.75 0.14 -7.02
CA TYR A 16 -9.19 1.55 -6.98
C TYR A 16 -9.14 2.22 -8.36
N PHE A 17 -8.03 2.08 -9.10
CA PHE A 17 -7.90 2.69 -10.42
C PHE A 17 -8.76 2.02 -11.48
N ALA A 18 -9.05 0.73 -11.35
CA ALA A 18 -9.95 0.02 -12.25
C ALA A 18 -11.41 0.46 -12.14
N GLN A 19 -11.83 1.03 -11.00
CA GLN A 19 -13.24 1.35 -10.75
C GLN A 19 -13.86 2.30 -11.78
N ASP A 20 -13.09 3.25 -12.32
CA ASP A 20 -13.62 4.20 -13.31
C ASP A 20 -13.98 3.50 -14.64
N GLY A 21 -13.28 2.41 -14.98
CA GLY A 21 -13.61 1.56 -16.13
C GLY A 21 -14.82 0.65 -15.91
N HIS A 22 -15.20 0.41 -14.65
CA HIS A 22 -16.36 -0.41 -14.23
C HIS A 22 -17.59 0.42 -13.83
N ALA A 23 -17.52 1.75 -13.99
CA ALA A 23 -18.63 2.64 -13.73
C ALA A 23 -19.63 2.62 -14.90
N ASP A 24 -20.92 2.63 -14.55
CA ASP A 24 -22.04 2.70 -15.50
C ASP A 24 -23.12 3.68 -15.00
N GLN A 25 -24.26 3.74 -15.69
CA GLN A 25 -25.36 4.63 -15.33
C GLN A 25 -26.03 4.28 -13.99
N ALA A 26 -25.97 3.02 -13.57
CA ALA A 26 -26.57 2.56 -12.32
C ALA A 26 -25.61 2.73 -11.14
N ASN A 27 -24.30 2.64 -11.37
CA ASN A 27 -23.29 2.76 -10.31
C ASN A 27 -22.02 3.48 -10.81
N ASP A 28 -21.80 4.69 -10.30
CA ASP A 28 -20.62 5.51 -10.61
C ASP A 28 -19.34 5.08 -9.87
N ARG A 29 -19.43 4.04 -9.03
CA ARG A 29 -18.35 3.45 -8.22
C ARG A 29 -17.68 4.39 -7.23
N LYS A 30 -18.12 5.64 -7.05
CA LYS A 30 -17.44 6.61 -6.17
C LYS A 30 -17.47 6.20 -4.70
N ALA A 31 -18.61 5.70 -4.23
CA ALA A 31 -18.73 5.19 -2.87
C ALA A 31 -17.80 3.99 -2.64
N TYR A 32 -17.69 3.10 -3.64
CA TYR A 32 -16.83 1.93 -3.58
C TYR A 32 -15.34 2.30 -3.62
N LYS A 33 -14.94 3.28 -4.44
CA LYS A 33 -13.58 3.86 -4.44
C LYS A 33 -13.21 4.38 -3.04
N LYS A 34 -14.11 5.10 -2.37
CA LYS A 34 -13.90 5.57 -0.99
C LYS A 34 -13.72 4.41 -0.01
N TRP A 35 -14.51 3.36 -0.15
CA TRP A 35 -14.39 2.16 0.68
C TRP A 35 -13.05 1.44 0.47
N ILE A 36 -12.54 1.34 -0.77
CA ILE A 36 -11.22 0.76 -1.04
C ILE A 36 -10.12 1.55 -0.34
N LEU A 37 -10.15 2.89 -0.44
CA LEU A 37 -9.14 3.74 0.21
C LEU A 37 -9.16 3.60 1.73
N LYS A 38 -10.35 3.61 2.33
CA LYS A 38 -10.53 3.35 3.76
C LYS A 38 -9.99 1.97 4.16
N THR A 39 -10.23 0.96 3.34
CA THR A 39 -9.73 -0.40 3.58
C THR A 39 -8.19 -0.46 3.55
N ILE A 40 -7.55 0.28 2.64
CA ILE A 40 -6.08 0.40 2.59
C ILE A 40 -5.55 1.06 3.88
N GLU A 41 -6.16 2.17 4.29
CA GLU A 41 -5.82 2.90 5.51
C GLU A 41 -5.89 2.01 6.75
N GLU A 42 -7.07 1.42 6.98
CA GLU A 42 -7.36 0.58 8.13
C GLU A 42 -6.47 -0.65 8.16
N SER A 43 -6.24 -1.29 7.00
CA SER A 43 -5.37 -2.47 6.92
C SER A 43 -3.94 -2.17 7.37
N TRP A 44 -3.36 -1.06 6.90
CA TRP A 44 -2.00 -0.67 7.30
C TRP A 44 -1.94 -0.27 8.78
N ASN A 45 -2.86 0.58 9.24
CA ASN A 45 -2.85 1.09 10.61
C ASN A 45 -3.10 -0.03 11.63
N LEU A 46 -4.00 -0.96 11.32
CA LEU A 46 -4.28 -2.11 12.19
C LEU A 46 -3.16 -3.14 12.16
N PHE A 47 -2.52 -3.37 11.01
CA PHE A 47 -1.30 -4.17 10.92
C PHE A 47 -0.19 -3.58 11.79
N HIS A 48 0.08 -2.28 11.65
CA HIS A 48 1.10 -1.60 12.43
C HIS A 48 0.87 -1.77 13.93
N LYS A 49 -0.36 -1.46 14.39
CA LYS A 49 -0.75 -1.62 15.79
C LYS A 49 -0.55 -3.05 16.30
N LYS A 50 -1.13 -4.04 15.61
CA LYS A 50 -1.05 -5.45 16.03
C LYS A 50 0.37 -5.98 16.01
N PHE A 51 1.19 -5.56 15.04
CA PHE A 51 2.59 -5.97 14.95
C PHE A 51 3.40 -5.48 16.16
N VAL A 52 3.23 -4.20 16.54
CA VAL A 52 3.88 -3.63 17.72
C VAL A 52 3.34 -4.24 19.02
N GLU A 53 2.04 -4.52 19.12
CA GLU A 53 1.45 -5.23 20.26
C GLU A 53 2.04 -6.63 20.44
N LEU A 54 2.20 -7.39 19.35
CA LEU A 54 2.85 -8.69 19.37
C LEU A 54 4.32 -8.59 19.77
N TRP A 55 5.04 -7.58 19.27
CA TRP A 55 6.42 -7.31 19.68
C TRP A 55 6.49 -7.07 21.18
N ASN A 56 5.69 -6.16 21.72
CA ASN A 56 5.66 -5.85 23.15
C ASN A 56 5.29 -7.07 24.01
N LYS A 57 4.35 -7.89 23.54
CA LYS A 57 3.93 -9.13 24.23
C LYS A 57 5.02 -10.18 24.29
N HIS A 58 5.92 -10.20 23.31
CA HIS A 58 6.92 -11.25 23.13
C HIS A 58 8.37 -10.78 23.28
N LYS A 59 8.60 -9.55 23.75
CA LYS A 59 9.93 -8.96 23.88
C LYS A 59 10.90 -9.77 24.75
N GLU A 60 10.41 -10.47 25.79
CA GLU A 60 11.22 -11.29 26.70
C GLU A 60 11.36 -12.77 26.25
N ARG A 61 10.88 -13.13 25.05
CA ARG A 61 10.97 -14.51 24.53
C ARG A 61 12.21 -14.69 23.66
N ASN A 62 12.30 -15.84 22.98
CA ASN A 62 13.42 -16.31 22.15
C ASN A 62 13.72 -15.46 20.88
N GLY A 63 13.24 -14.22 20.78
CA GLY A 63 13.56 -13.33 19.66
C GLY A 63 14.90 -12.65 19.87
N GLU A 64 15.88 -12.92 19.01
CA GLU A 64 17.26 -12.43 19.21
C GLU A 64 17.56 -11.08 18.54
N ALA A 65 16.65 -10.58 17.68
CA ALA A 65 16.87 -9.35 16.92
C ALA A 65 16.92 -8.09 17.80
N TYR A 66 16.21 -8.08 18.92
CA TYR A 66 16.13 -6.96 19.86
C TYR A 66 16.17 -7.48 21.29
N LEU A 67 17.39 -7.77 21.77
CA LEU A 67 17.62 -8.37 23.08
C LEU A 67 17.13 -7.45 24.22
N PRO A 68 16.38 -7.96 25.21
CA PRO A 68 15.92 -7.17 26.36
C PRO A 68 17.04 -6.46 27.10
N ASP A 69 18.20 -7.10 27.25
CA ASP A 69 19.36 -6.51 27.96
C ASP A 69 19.91 -5.25 27.26
N ILE A 70 19.73 -5.14 25.94
CA ILE A 70 20.14 -3.98 25.14
C ILE A 70 19.00 -2.96 25.05
N PHE A 71 17.78 -3.42 24.76
CA PHE A 71 16.59 -2.59 24.62
C PHE A 71 15.75 -2.59 25.91
N ASN A 72 16.43 -2.30 27.02
CA ASN A 72 15.94 -2.51 28.39
C ASN A 72 14.99 -1.42 28.93
N ASN A 73 14.76 -0.36 28.17
CA ASN A 73 13.82 0.70 28.52
C ASN A 73 12.80 0.95 27.40
N SER A 74 11.63 1.44 27.78
CA SER A 74 10.48 1.64 26.88
C SER A 74 10.77 2.63 25.76
N ASP A 75 11.53 3.68 26.04
CA ASP A 75 11.78 4.76 25.09
C ASP A 75 12.71 4.29 23.97
N LEU A 76 13.78 3.58 24.34
CA LEU A 76 14.74 2.99 23.40
C LEU A 76 14.06 1.93 22.52
N LEU A 77 13.25 1.06 23.11
CA LEU A 77 12.46 0.08 22.37
C LEU A 77 11.46 0.77 21.43
N GLY A 78 10.80 1.84 21.88
CA GLY A 78 9.87 2.62 21.07
C GLY A 78 10.53 3.27 19.86
N VAL A 79 11.75 3.82 20.01
CA VAL A 79 12.54 4.37 18.90
C VAL A 79 12.91 3.27 17.89
N ALA A 80 13.34 2.10 18.38
CA ALA A 80 13.68 0.96 17.54
C ALA A 80 12.47 0.44 16.75
N GLN A 81 11.33 0.27 17.42
CA GLN A 81 10.07 -0.14 16.81
C GLN A 81 9.61 0.86 15.74
N LYS A 82 9.63 2.16 16.05
CA LYS A 82 9.27 3.21 15.10
C LYS A 82 10.14 3.14 13.85
N LYS A 83 11.47 3.08 14.01
CA LYS A 83 12.42 2.96 12.89
C LYS A 83 12.15 1.71 12.06
N TYR A 84 11.90 0.57 12.71
CA TYR A 84 11.58 -0.68 12.04
C TYR A 84 10.30 -0.57 11.21
N MET A 85 9.23 -0.05 11.82
CA MET A 85 7.93 0.10 11.15
C MET A 85 7.97 1.11 10.01
N THR A 86 8.75 2.19 10.11
CA THR A 86 8.99 3.12 9.00
C THR A 86 9.70 2.42 7.83
N ASN A 87 10.76 1.65 8.10
CA ASN A 87 11.45 0.91 7.04
C ASN A 87 10.53 -0.13 6.38
N LEU A 88 9.76 -0.86 7.20
CA LEU A 88 8.80 -1.85 6.69
C LEU A 88 7.70 -1.20 5.85
N PHE A 89 7.24 -0.01 6.23
CA PHE A 89 6.30 0.77 5.43
C PHE A 89 6.87 1.10 4.06
N HIS A 90 8.09 1.65 4.03
CA HIS A 90 8.76 2.02 2.77
C HIS A 90 9.04 0.80 1.88
N ASP A 91 9.42 -0.34 2.46
CA ASP A 91 9.57 -1.60 1.72
C ASP A 91 8.22 -2.05 1.14
N SER A 92 7.14 -1.99 1.93
CA SER A 92 5.79 -2.36 1.49
C SER A 92 5.33 -1.50 0.32
N LEU A 93 5.54 -0.19 0.37
CA LEU A 93 5.24 0.72 -0.73
C LEU A 93 6.08 0.40 -1.98
N GLY A 94 7.37 0.08 -1.80
CA GLY A 94 8.27 -0.27 -2.89
C GLY A 94 7.83 -1.55 -3.62
N PHE A 95 7.59 -2.63 -2.89
CA PHE A 95 7.12 -3.88 -3.47
C PHE A 95 5.71 -3.77 -4.05
N GLY A 96 4.82 -3.03 -3.38
CA GLY A 96 3.48 -2.76 -3.89
C GLY A 96 3.51 -2.03 -5.22
N ALA A 97 4.29 -0.95 -5.33
CA ALA A 97 4.45 -0.20 -6.57
C ALA A 97 5.09 -1.05 -7.68
N ALA A 98 6.14 -1.82 -7.37
CA ALA A 98 6.76 -2.73 -8.34
C ALA A 98 5.74 -3.78 -8.84
N LYS A 99 4.89 -4.30 -7.95
CA LYS A 99 3.83 -5.25 -8.32
C LYS A 99 2.77 -4.58 -9.20
N MET A 100 2.36 -3.35 -8.90
CA MET A 100 1.44 -2.60 -9.76
C MET A 100 2.03 -2.45 -11.18
N ILE A 101 3.26 -1.98 -11.29
CA ILE A 101 3.94 -1.78 -12.59
C ILE A 101 3.95 -3.08 -13.40
N ARG A 102 4.42 -4.19 -12.81
CA ARG A 102 4.52 -5.47 -13.54
C ARG A 102 3.16 -6.10 -13.88
N ARG A 103 2.06 -5.68 -13.25
CA ARG A 103 0.69 -6.11 -13.60
C ARG A 103 0.10 -5.33 -14.77
N ILE A 104 0.66 -4.16 -15.08
CA ILE A 104 0.20 -3.29 -16.17
C ILE A 104 0.98 -3.56 -17.46
N VAL A 105 2.31 -3.66 -17.37
CA VAL A 105 3.20 -3.80 -18.56
C VAL A 105 3.90 -5.15 -18.67
N GLY A 106 3.70 -6.04 -17.69
CA GLY A 106 4.33 -7.36 -17.65
C GLY A 106 3.43 -8.46 -18.23
N ILE A 107 3.93 -9.69 -18.24
CA ILE A 107 3.26 -10.83 -18.90
C ILE A 107 1.91 -11.20 -18.23
N ALA A 108 1.82 -11.08 -16.90
CA ALA A 108 0.67 -11.56 -16.14
C ALA A 108 -0.12 -10.37 -15.57
N HIS A 109 -1.26 -10.08 -16.20
CA HIS A 109 -2.15 -8.96 -15.88
C HIS A 109 -3.06 -9.26 -14.67
N VAL A 110 -4.00 -8.37 -14.37
CA VAL A 110 -5.05 -8.56 -13.34
C VAL A 110 -6.44 -8.39 -13.94
N GLU A 111 -7.39 -9.18 -13.45
CA GLU A 111 -8.77 -9.18 -13.94
C GLU A 111 -9.47 -7.83 -13.75
N ASP A 112 -9.15 -7.09 -12.69
CA ASP A 112 -9.68 -5.75 -12.43
C ASP A 112 -9.56 -4.84 -13.66
N LEU A 113 -8.43 -4.92 -14.36
CA LEU A 113 -8.16 -4.14 -15.58
C LEU A 113 -8.61 -4.91 -16.83
N GLU A 114 -8.29 -6.20 -16.96
CA GLU A 114 -8.58 -6.97 -18.18
C GLU A 114 -10.08 -7.14 -18.47
N SER A 115 -10.92 -7.13 -17.43
CA SER A 115 -12.38 -7.23 -17.59
C SER A 115 -13.03 -5.95 -18.14
N ILE A 116 -12.31 -4.82 -18.20
CA ILE A 116 -12.77 -3.58 -18.85
C ILE A 116 -12.70 -3.79 -20.38
N LYS A 117 -13.86 -3.98 -21.00
CA LYS A 117 -13.97 -4.31 -22.44
C LYS A 117 -13.53 -3.18 -23.37
N ASP A 118 -13.76 -1.94 -22.98
CA ASP A 118 -13.35 -0.77 -23.77
C ASP A 118 -11.86 -0.51 -23.56
N ALA A 119 -11.08 -0.75 -24.62
CA ALA A 119 -9.63 -0.62 -24.59
C ALA A 119 -9.15 0.80 -24.25
N SER A 120 -9.88 1.84 -24.67
CA SER A 120 -9.52 3.23 -24.37
C SER A 120 -9.76 3.54 -22.89
N LYS A 121 -10.89 3.08 -22.33
CA LYS A 121 -11.16 3.25 -20.89
C LYS A 121 -10.17 2.45 -20.03
N ARG A 122 -9.85 1.23 -20.45
CA ARG A 122 -8.85 0.39 -19.78
C ARG A 122 -7.48 1.07 -19.75
N ALA A 123 -7.02 1.58 -20.90
CA ALA A 123 -5.75 2.28 -21.01
C ALA A 123 -5.68 3.53 -20.11
N GLN A 124 -6.78 4.29 -19.98
CA GLN A 124 -6.85 5.42 -19.05
C GLN A 124 -6.65 4.99 -17.59
N CYS A 125 -7.32 3.91 -17.17
CA CYS A 125 -7.17 3.35 -15.82
C CYS A 125 -5.74 2.83 -15.58
N GLU A 126 -5.18 2.12 -16.56
CA GLU A 126 -3.80 1.62 -16.55
C GLU A 126 -2.77 2.75 -16.44
N CYS A 127 -2.93 3.81 -17.24
CA CYS A 127 -2.02 4.96 -17.22
C CYS A 127 -2.04 5.67 -15.85
N ALA A 128 -3.23 5.92 -15.31
CA ALA A 128 -3.38 6.53 -13.99
C ALA A 128 -2.72 5.66 -12.89
N ALA A 129 -2.98 4.35 -12.90
CA ALA A 129 -2.37 3.42 -11.96
C ALA A 129 -0.84 3.36 -12.11
N LEU A 130 -0.32 3.33 -13.34
CA LEU A 130 1.10 3.26 -13.64
C LEU A 130 1.83 4.54 -13.21
N ASN A 131 1.25 5.71 -13.46
CA ASN A 131 1.80 7.00 -13.02
C ASN A 131 1.93 7.05 -11.50
N ARG A 132 0.88 6.65 -10.80
CA ARG A 132 0.86 6.59 -9.33
C ARG A 132 1.87 5.60 -8.78
N ALA A 133 1.96 4.40 -9.38
CA ALA A 133 2.96 3.41 -9.00
C ALA A 133 4.39 3.93 -9.19
N LYS A 134 4.71 4.59 -10.31
CA LYS A 134 6.03 5.20 -10.55
C LYS A 134 6.36 6.26 -9.49
N THR A 135 5.41 7.12 -9.16
CA THR A 135 5.60 8.16 -8.12
C THR A 135 5.83 7.54 -6.76
N ILE A 136 5.02 6.55 -6.36
CA ILE A 136 5.20 5.82 -5.11
C ILE A 136 6.57 5.14 -5.08
N LEU A 137 6.96 4.40 -6.12
CA LEU A 137 8.23 3.66 -6.15
C LEU A 137 9.43 4.59 -5.95
N LYS A 138 9.47 5.72 -6.67
CA LYS A 138 10.57 6.70 -6.59
C LYS A 138 10.56 7.48 -5.28
N GLY A 139 9.37 7.87 -4.81
CA GLY A 139 9.18 8.75 -3.66
C GLY A 139 8.93 8.06 -2.33
N ARG A 140 8.88 6.72 -2.27
CA ARG A 140 8.36 5.96 -1.11
C ARG A 140 8.90 6.36 0.25
N ARG A 141 10.18 6.78 0.31
CA ARG A 141 10.85 7.18 1.56
C ARG A 141 10.40 8.54 2.11
N GLN A 142 9.70 9.33 1.31
CA GLN A 142 9.16 10.63 1.70
C GLN A 142 7.84 10.47 2.48
N PHE A 143 7.09 9.39 2.25
CA PHE A 143 5.85 9.15 2.97
C PHE A 143 6.11 8.79 4.43
N GLN A 144 5.39 9.47 5.31
CA GLN A 144 5.45 9.27 6.75
C GLN A 144 4.32 8.37 7.26
N ASN A 145 3.20 8.30 6.54
CA ASN A 145 2.03 7.51 6.88
C ASN A 145 1.23 7.11 5.63
N ILE A 146 0.24 6.24 5.81
CA ILE A 146 -0.61 5.75 4.73
C ILE A 146 -1.54 6.83 4.17
N ASP A 147 -1.91 7.83 4.98
CA ASP A 147 -2.81 8.91 4.57
C ASP A 147 -2.19 9.77 3.46
N GLN A 148 -0.88 10.05 3.54
CA GLN A 148 -0.15 10.74 2.48
C GLN A 148 -0.14 9.94 1.16
N VAL A 149 -0.13 8.61 1.24
CA VAL A 149 -0.22 7.74 0.05
C VAL A 149 -1.64 7.78 -0.51
N ILE A 150 -2.67 7.76 0.34
CA ILE A 150 -4.07 7.90 -0.06
C ILE A 150 -4.32 9.27 -0.71
N ALA A 151 -3.79 10.34 -0.13
CA ALA A 151 -3.88 11.68 -0.70
C ALA A 151 -3.21 11.74 -2.09
N LEU A 152 -2.04 11.11 -2.26
CA LEU A 152 -1.42 10.98 -3.59
C LEU A 152 -2.33 10.21 -4.56
N ILE A 153 -2.91 9.09 -4.14
CA ILE A 153 -3.82 8.29 -4.97
C ILE A 153 -5.03 9.10 -5.43
N GLN A 154 -5.58 9.94 -4.56
CA GLN A 154 -6.73 10.80 -4.84
C GLN A 154 -6.41 12.05 -5.67
N SER A 155 -5.15 12.51 -5.65
CA SER A 155 -4.74 13.68 -6.43
C SER A 155 -4.91 13.41 -7.92
N SER A 156 -5.37 14.41 -8.68
CA SER A 156 -5.34 14.36 -10.15
C SER A 156 -3.90 14.51 -10.63
N ASP A 157 -3.54 13.84 -11.72
CA ASP A 157 -2.30 14.14 -12.43
C ASP A 157 -2.39 15.60 -12.90
N GLN A 158 -1.55 16.49 -12.33
CA GLN A 158 -1.23 17.75 -12.98
C GLN A 158 -0.20 17.40 -14.05
N ASP A 159 -0.64 17.36 -15.29
CA ASP A 159 0.24 17.36 -16.46
C ASP A 159 1.07 18.65 -16.50
#